data_AF-A0A3P7IQ99-F1
#
_entry.id   AF-A0A3P7IQ99-F1
#
_cell.length_a   1.000
_cell.length_b   1.000
_cell.length_c   1.000
_cell.angle_alpha   90.00
_cell.angle_beta   90.00
_cell.angle_gamma   90.00
#
_symmetry.space_group_name_H-M   'P 1'
#
loop_
_entity.id
_entity.type
_entity.pdbx_description
1 polymer ?
#
loop_
_entity_poly.entity_id
_entity_poly.type
_entity_poly.pdbx_seq_one_letter_code
_entity_poly.pdbx_strand_id
1 'polypeptide(L)'
;MFCSTGSCTCLSNFVAIQGYCYLKKNPGESGCQYAEQCSAVWPESRCEKSRCECPEDVNGIPYVQAKTRDGVICILHSGEDGDPVPKCPLPEYDDDLLTMPVSQLRNPAMTDPDDSDVEMGEHVNPLQFCSSSSTDYTNFVSNGGGACVYSQDPQSGEGVYIADIYDCVTSTASMANVKTAMEGVYDISPAADGICCPNRGLY
;
A
#
# COMPACT_ATOMS: atom_id res chain seq x y z
N MET A 1 17.80 -12.17 -22.37
CA MET A 1 17.75 -13.64 -22.51
C MET A 1 18.92 -14.19 -21.72
N PHE A 2 18.67 -15.06 -20.75
CA PHE A 2 19.69 -15.79 -20.00
C PHE A 2 19.47 -17.29 -20.27
N CYS A 3 20.51 -18.01 -20.66
CA CYS A 3 20.41 -19.45 -20.96
C CYS A 3 21.37 -20.18 -20.04
N SER A 4 20.83 -20.90 -19.05
CA SER A 4 21.57 -21.86 -18.24
C SER A 4 21.02 -23.24 -18.52
N THR A 5 21.91 -24.20 -18.81
CA THR A 5 21.57 -25.64 -18.90
C THR A 5 20.41 -25.99 -19.85
N GLY A 6 20.38 -25.39 -21.04
CA GLY A 6 19.48 -25.81 -22.13
C GLY A 6 18.06 -25.23 -22.10
N SER A 7 17.70 -24.43 -21.08
CA SER A 7 16.47 -23.63 -21.07
C SER A 7 16.83 -22.15 -21.11
N CYS A 8 16.25 -21.42 -22.05
CA CYS A 8 16.44 -19.97 -22.15
C CYS A 8 15.26 -19.26 -21.48
N THR A 9 15.57 -18.46 -20.47
CA THR A 9 14.59 -17.65 -19.76
C THR A 9 14.81 -16.17 -20.05
N CYS A 10 13.74 -15.38 -19.90
CA CYS A 10 13.85 -13.93 -19.96
C CYS A 10 14.62 -13.41 -18.73
N LEU A 11 15.22 -12.22 -18.85
CA LEU A 11 15.81 -11.55 -17.69
C LEU A 11 14.69 -11.18 -16.69
N SER A 12 15.03 -10.92 -15.43
CA SER A 12 14.06 -10.65 -14.36
C SER A 12 13.09 -9.50 -14.65
N ASN A 13 13.53 -8.49 -15.42
CA ASN A 13 12.74 -7.34 -15.87
C ASN A 13 11.93 -7.60 -17.15
N PHE A 14 11.91 -8.82 -17.67
CA PHE A 14 11.17 -9.22 -18.87
C PHE A 14 10.22 -10.38 -18.56
N VAL A 15 9.15 -10.48 -19.33
CA VAL A 15 8.19 -11.60 -19.31
C VAL A 15 8.23 -12.32 -20.66
N ALA A 16 8.13 -13.64 -20.63
CA ALA A 16 8.07 -14.46 -21.84
C ALA A 16 6.63 -14.51 -22.37
N ILE A 17 6.41 -14.01 -23.58
CA ILE A 17 5.10 -14.01 -24.25
C ILE A 17 5.31 -14.55 -25.66
N GLN A 18 4.65 -15.66 -25.99
CA GLN A 18 4.72 -16.29 -27.31
C GLN A 18 6.16 -16.53 -27.81
N GLY A 19 7.09 -16.86 -26.90
CA GLY A 19 8.50 -17.14 -27.24
C GLY A 19 9.40 -15.91 -27.36
N TYR A 20 8.88 -14.70 -27.13
CA TYR A 20 9.66 -13.46 -27.08
C TYR A 20 9.70 -12.88 -25.67
N CYS A 21 10.76 -12.14 -25.35
CA CYS A 21 10.89 -11.43 -24.08
C CYS A 21 10.41 -9.99 -24.24
N TYR A 22 9.32 -9.65 -23.56
CA TYR A 22 8.80 -8.29 -23.50
C TYR A 22 9.17 -7.63 -22.18
N LEU A 23 9.45 -6.33 -22.21
CA LEU A 23 9.76 -5.58 -21.01
C LEU A 23 8.52 -5.57 -20.11
N LYS A 24 8.72 -5.91 -18.83
CA LYS A 24 7.70 -5.75 -17.78
C LYS A 24 7.38 -4.27 -17.60
N LYS A 25 6.13 -3.95 -17.30
CA LYS A 25 5.63 -2.57 -17.24
C LYS A 25 4.86 -2.34 -15.95
N ASN A 26 5.20 -1.27 -15.24
CA ASN A 26 4.47 -0.90 -14.02
C ASN A 26 3.06 -0.40 -14.34
N PRO A 27 2.10 -0.55 -13.42
CA PRO A 27 0.85 0.22 -13.47
C PRO A 27 1.11 1.70 -13.77
N GLY A 28 0.33 2.26 -14.70
CA GLY A 28 0.47 3.62 -15.20
C GLY A 28 1.50 3.82 -16.31
N GLU A 29 2.39 2.86 -16.59
CA GLU A 29 3.36 2.96 -17.69
C GLU A 29 2.73 2.68 -19.05
N SER A 30 3.20 3.42 -20.07
CA SER A 30 2.80 3.22 -21.46
C SER A 30 3.74 2.28 -22.23
N GLY A 31 3.27 1.81 -23.37
CA GLY A 31 3.98 0.92 -24.27
C GLY A 31 3.80 -0.57 -23.96
N CYS A 32 2.75 -0.95 -23.22
CA CYS A 32 2.33 -2.34 -23.16
C CYS A 32 1.63 -2.73 -24.48
N GLN A 33 1.81 -3.98 -24.88
CA GLN A 33 1.14 -4.63 -26.00
C GLN A 33 0.26 -5.79 -25.52
N TYR A 34 0.68 -6.44 -24.44
CA TYR A 34 0.04 -7.60 -23.84
C TYR A 34 -0.20 -7.36 -22.35
N ALA A 35 -1.28 -7.92 -21.81
CA ALA A 35 -1.60 -7.79 -20.39
C ALA A 35 -0.53 -8.44 -19.50
N GLU A 36 0.12 -9.49 -19.99
CA GLU A 36 1.18 -10.23 -19.32
C GLU A 36 2.41 -9.36 -18.98
N GLN A 37 2.62 -8.26 -19.71
CA GLN A 37 3.67 -7.28 -19.37
C GLN A 37 3.36 -6.53 -18.07
N CYS A 38 2.08 -6.25 -17.84
CA CYS A 38 1.58 -5.56 -16.66
C CYS A 38 1.37 -6.55 -15.51
N SER A 39 0.75 -7.70 -15.79
CA SER A 39 0.44 -8.70 -14.77
C SER A 39 1.68 -9.38 -14.17
N ALA A 40 2.78 -9.40 -14.91
CA ALA A 40 4.08 -9.84 -14.41
C ALA A 40 4.75 -8.85 -13.43
N VAL A 41 4.21 -7.62 -13.31
CA VAL A 41 4.60 -6.64 -12.29
C VAL A 41 3.56 -6.55 -11.19
N TRP A 42 2.27 -6.52 -11.54
CA TRP A 42 1.17 -6.39 -10.59
C TRP A 42 0.06 -7.38 -10.94
N PRO A 43 -0.29 -8.35 -10.07
CA PRO A 43 -1.28 -9.37 -10.38
C PRO A 43 -2.58 -8.76 -10.94
N GLU A 44 -3.11 -9.38 -12.01
CA GLU A 44 -4.35 -8.97 -12.67
C GLU A 44 -4.35 -7.56 -13.31
N SER A 45 -3.23 -6.82 -13.30
CA SER A 45 -3.11 -5.61 -14.09
C SER A 45 -3.24 -5.88 -15.58
N ARG A 46 -3.87 -4.94 -16.29
CA ARG A 46 -4.27 -5.12 -17.69
C ARG A 46 -3.62 -4.08 -18.58
N CYS A 47 -3.41 -4.43 -19.84
CA CYS A 47 -2.95 -3.47 -20.84
C CYS A 47 -4.14 -2.87 -21.57
N GLU A 48 -4.46 -1.62 -21.28
CA GLU A 48 -5.54 -0.87 -21.93
C GLU A 48 -4.99 0.32 -22.70
N LYS A 49 -5.36 0.47 -23.97
CA LYS A 49 -4.94 1.61 -24.82
C LYS A 49 -3.42 1.84 -24.80
N SER A 50 -2.63 0.76 -24.78
CA SER A 50 -1.16 0.79 -24.68
C SER A 50 -0.63 1.33 -23.34
N ARG A 51 -1.41 1.25 -22.26
CA ARG A 51 -1.01 1.61 -20.89
C ARG A 51 -1.40 0.51 -19.90
N CYS A 52 -0.53 0.22 -18.93
CA CYS A 52 -0.89 -0.70 -17.85
C CYS A 52 -1.85 -0.02 -16.88
N GLU A 53 -3.00 -0.63 -16.66
CA GLU A 53 -4.00 -0.18 -15.68
C GLU A 53 -4.06 -1.15 -14.50
N CYS A 54 -4.54 -0.63 -13.37
CA CYS A 54 -4.79 -1.44 -12.19
C CYS A 54 -5.90 -2.48 -12.44
N PRO A 55 -6.01 -3.51 -11.59
CA PRO A 55 -7.10 -4.48 -11.69
C PRO A 55 -8.48 -3.82 -11.61
N GLU A 56 -9.50 -4.58 -12.00
CA GLU A 56 -10.91 -4.17 -11.86
C GLU A 56 -11.29 -4.02 -10.38
N ASP A 57 -12.35 -3.26 -10.14
CA ASP A 57 -12.86 -2.97 -8.81
C ASP A 57 -13.24 -4.26 -8.06
N VAL A 58 -12.87 -4.34 -6.77
CA VAL A 58 -13.26 -5.44 -5.88
C VAL A 58 -14.37 -4.94 -4.98
N ASN A 59 -15.53 -5.61 -5.00
CA ASN A 59 -16.71 -5.23 -4.22
C ASN A 59 -17.13 -3.75 -4.41
N GLY A 60 -16.91 -3.20 -5.60
CA GLY A 60 -17.20 -1.80 -5.95
C GLY A 60 -16.16 -0.79 -5.45
N ILE A 61 -15.04 -1.25 -4.88
CA ILE A 61 -13.93 -0.42 -4.44
C ILE A 61 -12.86 -0.42 -5.54
N PRO A 62 -12.51 0.76 -6.10
CA PRO A 62 -11.53 0.84 -7.16
C PRO A 62 -10.11 0.69 -6.64
N TYR A 63 -9.25 0.09 -7.46
CA TYR A 63 -7.81 0.19 -7.28
C TYR A 63 -7.28 1.53 -7.77
N VAL A 64 -6.38 2.13 -7.00
CA VAL A 64 -5.68 3.38 -7.35
C VAL A 64 -4.18 3.16 -7.41
N GLN A 65 -3.55 3.83 -8.38
CA GLN A 65 -2.10 3.80 -8.55
C GLN A 65 -1.44 4.55 -7.38
N ALA A 66 -0.53 3.87 -6.69
CA ALA A 66 0.21 4.40 -5.57
C ALA A 66 1.71 4.27 -5.82
N LYS A 67 2.49 5.30 -5.48
CA LYS A 67 3.94 5.28 -5.69
C LYS A 67 4.65 4.71 -4.48
N THR A 68 5.60 3.83 -4.73
CA THR A 68 6.56 3.31 -3.76
C THR A 68 7.98 3.61 -4.23
N ARG A 69 8.98 3.30 -3.41
CA ARG A 69 10.39 3.38 -3.79
C ARG A 69 10.72 2.52 -5.02
N ASP A 70 10.08 1.36 -5.12
CA ASP A 70 10.46 0.29 -6.05
C ASP A 70 9.56 0.24 -7.31
N GLY A 71 8.56 1.11 -7.40
CA GLY A 71 7.69 1.22 -8.56
C GLY A 71 6.30 1.77 -8.23
N VAL A 72 5.40 1.69 -9.19
CA VAL A 72 3.98 2.00 -8.96
C VAL A 72 3.25 0.70 -8.64
N ILE A 73 2.40 0.73 -7.64
CA ILE A 73 1.53 -0.38 -7.24
C ILE A 73 0.07 0.03 -7.31
N CYS A 74 -0.84 -0.92 -7.12
CA CYS A 74 -2.28 -0.67 -7.09
C CYS A 74 -2.82 -0.99 -5.72
N ILE A 75 -3.29 0.01 -4.97
CA ILE A 75 -3.93 -0.15 -3.65
C ILE A 75 -5.44 0.03 -3.76
N LEU A 76 -6.21 -0.58 -2.86
CA LEU A 76 -7.64 -0.28 -2.79
C LEU A 76 -7.83 1.15 -2.30
N HIS A 77 -8.74 1.87 -2.94
CA HIS A 77 -9.00 3.27 -2.63
C HIS A 77 -9.51 3.48 -1.20
N SER A 78 -10.27 2.52 -0.69
CA SER A 78 -10.87 2.46 0.63
C SER A 78 -10.94 1.00 1.10
N GLY A 79 -11.38 0.76 2.34
CA GLY A 79 -11.77 -0.57 2.82
C GLY A 79 -13.24 -0.87 2.52
N GLU A 80 -13.65 -2.09 2.88
CA GLU A 80 -15.05 -2.52 2.83
C GLU A 80 -15.87 -1.90 3.96
N ASP A 81 -17.20 -2.07 3.89
CA ASP A 81 -18.15 -1.61 4.91
C ASP A 81 -18.06 -0.11 5.26
N GLY A 82 -17.63 0.71 4.29
CA GLY A 82 -17.53 2.16 4.45
C GLY A 82 -16.25 2.63 5.16
N ASP A 83 -15.27 1.75 5.38
CA ASP A 83 -13.96 2.14 5.91
C ASP A 83 -13.24 3.08 4.92
N PRO A 84 -12.99 4.36 5.27
CA PRO A 84 -12.38 5.31 4.35
C PRO A 84 -10.89 5.07 4.11
N VAL A 85 -10.26 4.16 4.86
CA VAL A 85 -8.81 3.90 4.81
C VAL A 85 -8.43 3.04 3.61
N PRO A 86 -7.47 3.47 2.76
CA PRO A 86 -6.99 2.66 1.65
C PRO A 86 -6.31 1.38 2.15
N LYS A 87 -6.38 0.30 1.37
CA LYS A 87 -5.83 -1.01 1.76
C LYS A 87 -4.65 -1.41 0.89
N CYS A 88 -3.60 -1.86 1.57
CA CYS A 88 -2.44 -2.45 0.92
C CYS A 88 -2.83 -3.75 0.22
N PRO A 89 -2.15 -4.12 -0.87
CA PRO A 89 -2.61 -5.21 -1.70
C PRO A 89 -1.70 -6.42 -1.51
N LEU A 90 -2.27 -7.50 -0.98
CA LEU A 90 -1.66 -8.85 -0.91
C LEU A 90 -0.41 -8.96 0.01
N PRO A 91 -0.04 -10.17 0.49
CA PRO A 91 -0.42 -11.51 0.05
C PRO A 91 -1.86 -11.83 0.46
N GLU A 92 -2.44 -12.73 -0.32
CA GLU A 92 -3.83 -13.20 -0.35
C GLU A 92 -4.69 -12.87 0.87
N TYR A 93 -5.75 -12.13 0.56
CA TYR A 93 -7.03 -12.11 1.25
C TYR A 93 -7.40 -13.52 1.71
N ASP A 94 -7.22 -13.83 2.98
CA ASP A 94 -8.11 -14.78 3.65
C ASP A 94 -9.42 -14.03 3.90
N ASP A 95 -10.56 -14.71 3.70
CA ASP A 95 -11.94 -14.19 3.82
C ASP A 95 -12.26 -13.50 5.16
N ASP A 96 -11.33 -13.56 6.13
CA ASP A 96 -11.33 -12.73 7.32
C ASP A 96 -10.57 -11.42 7.04
N LEU A 97 -11.32 -10.38 6.63
CA LEU A 97 -10.98 -8.94 6.50
C LEU A 97 -10.20 -8.31 7.67
N LEU A 98 -9.85 -9.11 8.67
CA LEU A 98 -9.21 -8.78 9.92
C LEU A 98 -7.73 -9.18 9.99
N THR A 99 -7.02 -9.55 8.91
CA THR A 99 -5.68 -10.19 9.04
C THR A 99 -4.49 -9.52 8.34
N MET A 100 -4.63 -8.32 7.77
CA MET A 100 -3.44 -7.53 7.46
C MET A 100 -2.82 -7.05 8.78
N PRO A 101 -1.54 -7.34 9.13
CA PRO A 101 -0.99 -6.99 10.43
C PRO A 101 -1.13 -5.50 10.75
N VAL A 102 -1.00 -4.62 9.74
CA VAL A 102 -1.18 -3.17 9.89
C VAL A 102 -2.66 -2.78 10.08
N SER A 103 -3.59 -3.51 9.45
CA SER A 103 -5.03 -3.30 9.66
C SER A 103 -5.52 -3.91 10.98
N GLN A 104 -4.87 -4.97 11.51
CA GLN A 104 -5.08 -5.50 12.86
C GLN A 104 -4.55 -4.57 13.93
N LEU A 105 -3.48 -3.87 13.59
CA LEU A 105 -2.94 -2.83 14.42
C LEU A 105 -3.89 -1.63 14.47
N ARG A 106 -4.78 -1.41 13.48
CA ARG A 106 -5.78 -0.33 13.50
C ARG A 106 -6.45 -0.23 14.88
N ASN A 107 -6.53 0.98 15.40
CA ASN A 107 -7.27 1.23 16.64
C ASN A 107 -8.73 0.73 16.43
N PRO A 108 -9.26 -0.17 17.27
CA PRO A 108 -10.62 -0.69 17.14
C PRO A 108 -11.69 0.41 17.05
N ALA A 109 -11.48 1.54 17.72
CA ALA A 109 -12.32 2.74 17.66
C ALA A 109 -12.36 3.43 16.27
N MET A 110 -11.54 3.00 15.31
CA MET A 110 -11.65 3.43 13.91
C MET A 110 -12.74 2.67 13.15
N THR A 111 -13.27 1.57 13.71
CA THR A 111 -14.37 0.80 13.13
C THR A 111 -15.59 0.67 14.03
N ASP A 112 -15.47 1.07 15.30
CA ASP A 112 -16.59 1.15 16.21
C ASP A 112 -16.73 2.59 16.73
N PRO A 113 -17.68 3.39 16.20
CA PRO A 113 -17.91 4.75 16.66
C PRO A 113 -18.52 4.83 18.07
N ASP A 114 -18.94 3.70 18.66
CA ASP A 114 -19.48 3.59 20.01
C ASP A 114 -18.43 3.14 21.04
N ASP A 115 -17.16 2.96 20.64
CA ASP A 115 -16.06 2.63 21.53
C ASP A 115 -15.67 3.85 22.39
N SER A 116 -16.25 3.90 23.60
CA SER A 116 -16.10 5.00 24.55
C SER A 116 -14.74 5.05 25.25
N ASP A 117 -13.87 4.05 25.04
CA ASP A 117 -12.59 3.92 25.72
C ASP A 117 -11.44 4.67 24.99
N VAL A 118 -11.72 5.31 23.85
CA VAL A 118 -10.75 6.11 23.08
C VAL A 118 -11.11 7.60 23.17
N GLU A 119 -10.21 8.39 23.78
CA GLU A 119 -10.36 9.85 23.80
C GLU A 119 -10.21 10.42 22.38
N MET A 120 -11.13 11.31 21.98
CA MET A 120 -11.05 12.00 20.68
C MET A 120 -9.67 12.65 20.50
N GLY A 121 -9.02 12.37 19.38
CA GLY A 121 -7.67 12.86 19.08
C GLY A 121 -6.53 11.96 19.56
N GLU A 122 -6.80 10.89 20.33
CA GLU A 122 -5.77 9.94 20.74
C GLU A 122 -5.68 8.70 19.82
N HIS A 123 -4.49 8.57 19.23
CA HIS A 123 -3.89 7.35 18.67
C HIS A 123 -4.63 6.66 17.53
N VAL A 124 -4.40 7.15 16.32
CA VAL A 124 -4.31 6.25 15.17
C VAL A 124 -3.12 5.31 15.40
N ASN A 125 -3.26 4.03 15.04
CA ASN A 125 -2.19 3.07 15.28
C ASN A 125 -0.85 3.56 14.70
N PRO A 126 0.27 3.35 15.44
CA PRO A 126 1.60 3.79 15.03
C PRO A 126 2.02 3.45 13.60
N LEU A 127 1.52 2.35 13.02
CA LEU A 127 1.95 1.88 11.71
C LEU A 127 0.99 2.18 10.56
N GLN A 128 -0.17 2.77 10.81
CA GLN A 128 -1.19 2.82 9.76
C GLN A 128 -0.89 3.85 8.66
N PHE A 129 -0.51 5.06 9.07
CA PHE A 129 -0.25 6.17 8.16
C PHE A 129 1.23 6.55 8.18
N CYS A 130 1.68 7.16 7.10
CA CYS A 130 3.05 7.63 6.97
C CYS A 130 3.15 8.89 6.13
N SER A 131 4.29 9.56 6.25
CA SER A 131 4.75 10.61 5.37
C SER A 131 5.90 10.12 4.52
N SER A 132 5.73 10.17 3.20
CA SER A 132 6.76 9.82 2.23
C SER A 132 7.97 10.74 2.24
N SER A 133 7.83 11.92 2.87
CA SER A 133 8.91 12.88 3.06
C SER A 133 9.81 12.57 4.26
N SER A 134 9.36 11.69 5.16
CA SER A 134 10.13 11.30 6.34
C SER A 134 11.26 10.34 5.97
N THR A 135 12.45 10.65 6.47
CA THR A 135 13.64 9.78 6.37
C THR A 135 14.15 9.35 7.74
N ASP A 136 13.42 9.72 8.80
CA ASP A 136 13.68 9.28 10.15
C ASP A 136 12.89 8.01 10.43
N TYR A 137 13.63 6.92 10.60
CA TYR A 137 13.09 5.60 10.88
C TYR A 137 13.37 5.13 12.31
N THR A 138 13.80 6.05 13.17
CA THR A 138 14.16 5.79 14.57
C THR A 138 13.21 6.47 15.55
N ASN A 139 12.58 7.56 15.12
CA ASN A 139 11.58 8.27 15.91
C ASN A 139 10.18 7.93 15.40
N PHE A 140 9.31 7.62 16.35
CA PHE A 140 7.89 7.46 16.10
C PHE A 140 7.21 8.83 16.08
N VAL A 141 6.36 9.06 15.08
CA VAL A 141 5.52 10.26 14.99
C VAL A 141 4.08 9.81 14.85
N SER A 142 3.26 10.12 15.84
CA SER A 142 1.85 9.77 15.85
C SER A 142 1.11 10.33 14.64
N ASN A 143 0.00 9.66 14.29
CA ASN A 143 -0.94 10.10 13.27
C ASN A 143 -0.32 10.26 11.85
N GLY A 144 0.76 9.53 11.57
CA GLY A 144 1.32 9.40 10.23
C GLY A 144 2.24 10.53 9.78
N GLY A 145 2.71 11.38 10.68
CA GLY A 145 3.68 12.44 10.35
C GLY A 145 5.10 11.93 10.06
N GLY A 146 5.39 10.67 10.40
CA GLY A 146 6.71 10.06 10.31
C GLY A 146 6.80 8.98 9.24
N ALA A 147 7.92 8.26 9.22
CA ALA A 147 8.06 7.09 8.36
C ALA A 147 7.30 5.90 8.95
N CYS A 148 7.31 4.76 8.26
CA CYS A 148 6.73 3.51 8.77
C CYS A 148 7.57 2.97 9.93
N VAL A 149 7.22 3.41 11.14
CA VAL A 149 7.94 3.15 12.39
C VAL A 149 6.93 2.72 13.44
N TYR A 150 7.21 1.59 14.08
CA TYR A 150 6.34 1.07 15.14
C TYR A 150 6.77 1.60 16.50
N SER A 151 5.85 1.83 17.42
CA SER A 151 6.20 2.07 18.82
C SER A 151 5.30 1.25 19.74
N GLN A 152 5.88 0.73 20.82
CA GLN A 152 5.13 0.07 21.89
C GLN A 152 4.48 1.07 22.85
N ASP A 153 5.09 2.26 22.97
CA ASP A 153 4.56 3.38 23.73
C ASP A 153 4.53 4.60 22.82
N PRO A 154 3.36 4.93 22.25
CA PRO A 154 3.26 6.00 21.26
C PRO A 154 3.50 7.40 21.86
N GLN A 155 3.57 7.54 23.20
CA GLN A 155 3.94 8.77 23.90
C GLN A 155 5.46 8.92 24.09
N SER A 156 6.23 7.83 23.99
CA SER A 156 7.67 7.82 24.24
C SER A 156 8.49 8.45 23.10
N GLY A 157 7.93 8.53 21.90
CA GLY A 157 8.62 8.98 20.68
C GLY A 157 9.68 8.01 20.15
N GLU A 158 10.06 6.98 20.90
CA GLU A 158 11.01 5.96 20.45
C GLU A 158 10.33 4.99 19.48
N GLY A 159 10.99 4.81 18.34
CA GLY A 159 10.51 4.00 17.24
C GLY A 159 11.34 2.74 17.00
N VAL A 160 10.67 1.65 16.64
CA VAL A 160 11.27 0.42 16.13
C VAL A 160 11.36 0.54 14.61
N TYR A 161 12.59 0.46 14.11
CA TYR A 161 12.89 0.43 12.68
C TYR A 161 12.28 -0.84 12.05
N ILE A 162 11.31 -0.66 11.15
CA ILE A 162 10.70 -1.76 10.39
C ILE A 162 10.58 -1.45 8.88
N ALA A 163 11.33 -0.46 8.41
CA ALA A 163 11.30 -0.04 7.01
C ALA A 163 11.96 -1.03 6.04
N ASP A 164 12.56 -2.09 6.56
CA ASP A 164 12.96 -3.28 5.83
C ASP A 164 11.78 -4.21 5.50
N ILE A 165 10.70 -4.14 6.30
CA ILE A 165 9.49 -4.97 6.15
C ILE A 165 8.34 -4.14 5.57
N TYR A 166 8.27 -2.84 5.86
CA TYR A 166 7.20 -1.96 5.44
C TYR A 166 7.70 -0.75 4.65
N ASP A 167 7.05 -0.46 3.53
CA ASP A 167 7.25 0.77 2.76
C ASP A 167 6.09 1.74 2.97
N CYS A 168 6.40 3.04 2.95
CA CYS A 168 5.38 4.08 2.87
C CYS A 168 4.84 4.16 1.45
N VAL A 169 3.57 3.80 1.27
CA VAL A 169 2.88 3.77 -0.01
C VAL A 169 2.02 5.01 -0.16
N THR A 170 2.42 5.89 -1.06
CA THR A 170 1.76 7.19 -1.25
C THR A 170 0.49 7.09 -2.08
N SER A 171 -0.60 7.66 -1.56
CA SER A 171 -1.85 7.88 -2.31
C SER A 171 -2.50 9.17 -1.82
N THR A 172 -2.12 10.29 -2.42
CA THR A 172 -2.63 11.62 -2.04
C THR A 172 -4.15 11.72 -2.20
N ALA A 173 -4.72 11.09 -3.23
CA ALA A 173 -6.16 11.07 -3.47
C ALA A 173 -6.91 10.28 -2.38
N SER A 174 -6.44 9.08 -2.02
CA SER A 174 -7.06 8.31 -0.92
C SER A 174 -6.89 9.01 0.42
N MET A 175 -5.70 9.56 0.71
CA MET A 175 -5.44 10.23 1.98
C MET A 175 -6.26 11.51 2.18
N ALA A 176 -6.63 12.22 1.10
CA ALA A 176 -7.56 13.34 1.19
C ALA A 176 -8.95 12.90 1.68
N ASN A 177 -9.44 11.75 1.20
CA ASN A 177 -10.70 11.18 1.64
C ASN A 177 -10.63 10.72 3.10
N VAL A 178 -9.54 10.07 3.51
CA VAL A 178 -9.29 9.68 4.91
C VAL A 178 -9.36 10.90 5.84
N LYS A 179 -8.60 11.96 5.52
CA LYS A 179 -8.57 13.19 6.34
C LYS A 179 -9.94 13.85 6.45
N THR A 180 -10.71 13.84 5.37
CA THR A 180 -12.08 14.38 5.36
C THR A 180 -13.02 13.53 6.20
N ALA A 181 -12.96 12.21 6.05
CA ALA A 181 -13.83 11.28 6.78
C ALA A 181 -13.54 11.23 8.29
N MET A 182 -12.30 11.51 8.69
CA MET A 182 -11.85 11.48 10.09
C MET A 182 -11.76 12.87 10.73
N GLU A 183 -12.18 13.92 10.02
CA GLU A 183 -12.17 15.29 10.53
C GLU A 183 -13.02 15.40 11.82
N GLY A 184 -12.41 15.93 12.88
CA GLY A 184 -13.07 16.04 14.19
C GLY A 184 -13.14 14.75 15.00
N VAL A 185 -12.65 13.63 14.46
CA VAL A 185 -12.56 12.33 15.16
C VAL A 185 -11.10 12.00 15.49
N TYR A 186 -10.21 12.08 14.50
CA TYR A 186 -8.77 11.82 14.65
C TYR A 186 -7.92 12.98 14.10
N ASP A 187 -6.84 13.32 14.79
CA ASP A 187 -5.90 14.36 14.36
C ASP A 187 -4.84 13.80 13.41
N ILE A 188 -5.26 13.38 12.22
CA ILE A 188 -4.33 12.88 11.20
C ILE A 188 -3.34 13.98 10.83
N SER A 189 -2.05 13.66 10.88
CA SER A 189 -0.99 14.61 10.56
C SER A 189 -1.21 15.22 9.16
N PRO A 190 -1.08 16.55 9.01
CA PRO A 190 -1.12 17.19 7.69
C PRO A 190 -0.07 16.63 6.73
N ALA A 191 1.06 16.14 7.26
CA ALA A 191 2.16 15.55 6.51
C ALA A 191 1.91 14.10 6.06
N ALA A 192 0.88 13.42 6.60
CA ALA A 192 0.52 12.07 6.19
C ALA A 192 -0.01 12.07 4.75
N ASP A 193 0.65 11.31 3.87
CA ASP A 193 0.34 11.21 2.43
C ASP A 193 0.34 9.77 1.91
N GLY A 194 0.51 8.80 2.79
CA GLY A 194 0.45 7.38 2.48
C GLY A 194 0.05 6.50 3.66
N ILE A 195 0.04 5.20 3.37
CA ILE A 195 -0.14 4.10 4.33
C ILE A 195 1.09 3.20 4.34
N CYS A 196 1.38 2.55 5.46
CA CYS A 196 2.46 1.58 5.51
C CYS A 196 1.99 0.22 4.98
N CYS A 197 2.66 -0.26 3.93
CA CYS A 197 2.37 -1.55 3.33
C CYS A 197 3.59 -2.47 3.42
N PRO A 198 3.39 -3.80 3.55
CA PRO A 198 4.49 -4.75 3.44
C PRO A 198 5.28 -4.53 2.15
N ASN A 199 6.60 -4.59 2.24
CA ASN A 199 7.49 -4.45 1.10
C ASN A 199 7.32 -5.65 0.16
N ARG A 200 7.35 -5.39 -1.15
CA ARG A 200 7.22 -6.41 -2.21
C ARG A 200 8.39 -7.40 -2.23
N GLY A 201 9.54 -7.04 -1.66
CA GLY A 201 10.76 -7.86 -1.66
C GLY A 201 10.75 -9.07 -0.72
N LEU A 202 9.68 -9.26 0.07
CA LEU A 202 9.52 -10.40 0.98
C LEU A 202 8.69 -11.55 0.38
N TYR A 203 8.42 -11.53 -0.93
CA TYR A 203 7.68 -12.57 -1.67
C TYR A 203 8.48 -13.11 -2.86
#